data_AF-A0ABD4SVW0-F1
#
_entry.id   AF-A0ABD4SVW0-F1
#
_cell.length_a   1.000
_cell.length_b   1.000
_cell.length_c   1.000
_cell.angle_alpha   90.00
_cell.angle_beta   90.00
_cell.angle_gamma   90.00
#
_symmetry.space_group_name_H-M   'P 1'
#
loop_
_entity.id
_entity.type
_entity.pdbx_description
1 polymer ?
#
loop_
_entity_poly.entity_id
_entity_poly.type
_entity_poly.pdbx_seq_one_letter_code
_entity_poly.pdbx_strand_id
1 'polypeptide(L)' 'MKSLISARGKNKSPCRPKKKYTINDLSENDRGIYQEIMENVLRRSGIDPAIVLEELKKRKQELEQQQKQEQEKDKMEN' A
#
# COMPACT_ATOMS: atom_id res chain seq x y z
N MET A 1 41.94 19.76 -37.08
CA MET A 1 41.88 18.80 -35.96
C MET A 1 40.42 18.53 -35.65
N LYS A 2 40.01 17.25 -35.55
CA LYS A 2 38.61 16.85 -35.31
C LYS A 2 38.26 17.17 -33.85
N SER A 3 37.36 18.13 -33.63
CA SER A 3 36.76 18.40 -32.33
C SER A 3 35.92 17.20 -31.92
N LEU A 4 36.36 16.45 -30.91
CA LEU A 4 35.66 15.29 -30.40
C LEU A 4 34.35 15.74 -29.73
N ILE A 5 33.25 15.25 -30.28
CA ILE A 5 31.88 15.43 -29.78
C ILE A 5 31.82 14.83 -28.38
N SER A 6 31.81 15.66 -27.34
CA SER A 6 31.37 15.24 -26.01
C SER A 6 29.86 15.48 -25.92
N ALA A 7 29.09 14.53 -26.46
CA ALA A 7 27.69 14.41 -26.09
C ALA A 7 27.66 13.96 -24.63
N ARG A 8 27.70 14.92 -23.71
CA ARG A 8 27.53 14.71 -22.27
C ARG A 8 26.07 14.35 -22.02
N GLY A 9 25.68 13.16 -22.46
CA GLY A 9 24.45 12.51 -22.06
C GLY A 9 24.51 12.38 -20.54
N LYS A 10 23.72 13.18 -19.83
CA LYS A 10 23.44 12.93 -18.43
C LYS A 10 22.65 11.64 -18.41
N ASN A 11 23.31 10.54 -18.08
CA ASN A 11 22.64 9.28 -17.77
C ASN A 11 21.75 9.58 -16.57
N LYS A 12 20.50 9.99 -16.79
CA LYS A 12 19.49 9.97 -15.73
C LYS A 12 19.42 8.51 -15.35
N SER A 13 19.93 8.16 -14.18
CA SER A 13 19.71 6.83 -13.61
C SER A 13 18.22 6.54 -13.73
N PRO A 14 17.80 5.34 -14.16
CA PRO A 14 16.41 4.98 -14.07
C PRO A 14 16.00 5.23 -12.63
N CYS A 15 15.03 6.12 -12.40
CA CYS A 15 14.42 6.28 -11.09
C CYS A 15 13.88 4.91 -10.72
N ARG A 16 14.67 4.12 -9.97
CA ARG A 16 14.18 2.86 -9.44
C ARG A 16 12.93 3.21 -8.65
N PRO A 17 11.79 2.55 -8.91
CA PRO A 17 10.58 2.82 -8.14
C PRO A 17 10.94 2.64 -6.66
N LYS A 18 10.61 3.63 -5.84
CA LYS A 18 10.83 3.55 -4.39
C LYS A 18 10.17 2.25 -3.92
N LYS A 19 10.93 1.38 -3.25
CA LYS A 19 10.38 0.16 -2.64
C LYS A 19 9.20 0.58 -1.77
N LYS A 20 8.03 -0.01 -2.03
CA LYS A 20 6.87 0.13 -1.15
C LYS A 20 7.10 -0.84 -0.01
N TYR A 21 7.32 -0.31 1.19
CA TYR A 21 7.33 -1.12 2.40
C TYR A 21 5.89 -1.41 2.78
N THR A 22 5.61 -2.69 3.00
CA THR A 22 4.32 -3.19 3.44
C THR A 22 4.43 -3.70 4.87
N ILE A 23 3.30 -3.81 5.57
CA ILE A 23 3.28 -4.41 6.91
C ILE A 23 3.81 -5.86 6.94
N ASN A 24 3.75 -6.54 5.79
CA ASN A 24 4.26 -7.90 5.63
C ASN A 24 5.79 -7.97 5.62
N ASP A 25 6.46 -6.86 5.32
CA ASP A 25 7.93 -6.77 5.33
C ASP A 25 8.51 -6.61 6.75
N LEU A 26 7.63 -6.42 7.75
CA LEU A 26 8.01 -6.25 9.16
C LEU A 26 8.05 -7.59 9.90
N SER A 27 9.02 -7.74 10.82
CA SER A 27 9.06 -8.84 11.78
C SER A 27 7.89 -8.76 12.76
N GLU A 28 7.57 -9.85 13.46
CA GLU A 28 6.48 -9.87 14.45
C GLU A 28 6.67 -8.81 15.54
N ASN A 29 7.90 -8.64 16.04
CA ASN A 29 8.23 -7.63 17.02
C ASN A 29 8.07 -6.21 16.45
N ASP A 30 8.51 -5.98 15.20
CA ASP A 30 8.39 -4.67 14.55
C ASP A 30 6.93 -4.30 14.24
N ARG A 31 6.05 -5.29 14.05
CA ARG A 31 4.61 -5.06 13.86
C ARG A 31 3.96 -4.45 15.09
N GLY A 32 4.34 -4.90 16.28
CA GLY A 32 3.87 -4.31 17.54
C GLY A 32 4.27 -2.84 17.66
N ILE A 33 5.55 -2.54 17.40
CA ILE A 33 6.09 -1.17 17.41
C ILE A 33 5.39 -0.31 16.34
N TYR A 34 5.19 -0.85 15.14
CA TYR A 34 4.47 -0.17 14.07
C TYR A 34 3.04 0.19 14.47
N GLN A 35 2.32 -0.72 15.13
CA GLN A 35 0.96 -0.46 15.60
C GLN A 35 0.95 0.70 16.61
N GLU A 36 1.86 0.71 17.59
CA GLU A 36 1.95 1.78 18.58
C GLU A 36 2.25 3.14 17.92
N ILE A 37 3.17 3.17 16.96
CA ILE A 37 3.50 4.38 16.19
C ILE A 37 2.26 4.88 15.44
N MET A 38 1.55 3.98 14.74
CA MET A 38 0.35 4.34 13.98
C MET A 38 -0.75 4.90 14.88
N GLU A 39 -1.04 4.25 16.01
CA GLU A 39 -2.01 4.76 16.97
C GLU A 39 -1.64 6.15 17.50
N ASN A 40 -0.36 6.38 17.81
CA ASN A 40 0.12 7.68 18.23
C ASN A 40 -0.04 8.74 17.13
N VAL A 41 0.23 8.40 15.87
CA VAL A 41 0.01 9.31 14.73
C VAL A 41 -1.47 9.65 14.56
N LEU A 42 -2.36 8.67 14.68
CA LEU A 42 -3.80 8.88 14.61
C LEU A 42 -4.29 9.78 15.75
N ARG A 43 -3.90 9.48 16.99
CA ARG A 43 -4.23 10.30 18.17
C ARG A 43 -3.75 11.74 18.02
N ARG A 44 -2.51 11.96 17.54
CA ARG A 44 -1.98 13.31 17.26
C ARG A 44 -2.76 14.06 16.17
N SER A 45 -3.36 13.32 15.26
CA SER A 45 -4.22 13.84 14.20
C SER A 45 -5.67 14.03 14.66
N GLY A 46 -6.00 13.73 15.93
CA GLY A 46 -7.35 13.81 16.47
C GLY A 46 -8.27 12.68 15.98
N ILE A 47 -7.71 11.61 15.42
CA ILE A 47 -8.46 10.46 14.89
C ILE A 47 -8.45 9.35 15.94
N ASP A 48 -9.63 8.89 16.32
CA ASP A 48 -9.78 7.70 17.16
C ASP A 48 -9.41 6.44 16.34
N PRO A 49 -8.45 5.62 16.81
CA PRO A 49 -8.14 4.34 16.18
C PRO A 49 -9.36 3.43 15.93
N ALA A 50 -10.42 3.55 16.73
CA ALA A 50 -11.67 2.81 16.53
C ALA A 50 -12.31 3.09 15.16
N ILE A 51 -12.19 4.31 14.65
CA ILE A 51 -12.72 4.70 13.32
C ILE A 51 -12.03 3.89 12.22
N VAL A 52 -10.72 3.72 12.31
CA VAL A 52 -9.94 2.92 11.34
C VAL A 52 -10.39 1.47 11.38
N LEU A 53 -10.69 0.93 12.57
CA LEU A 53 -11.18 -0.43 12.73
C LEU A 53 -12.58 -0.62 12.13
N GLU A 54 -13.49 0.34 12.30
CA GLU A 54 -14.82 0.31 11.69
C GLU A 54 -14.75 0.37 10.16
N GLU A 55 -13.94 1.27 9.61
CA GLU A 55 -13.72 1.40 8.17
C GLU A 55 -13.13 0.11 7.59
N LEU A 56 -12.21 -0.54 8.32
CA LEU A 56 -11.64 -1.82 7.93
C LEU A 56 -12.69 -2.94 7.90
N LYS A 57 -13.59 -3.00 8.90
CA LYS A 57 -14.69 -3.98 8.92
C LYS A 57 -15.63 -3.77 7.75
N LYS A 58 -16.03 -2.53 7.47
CA LYS A 58 -16.91 -2.19 6.35
C LYS A 58 -16.30 -2.62 5.02
N ARG A 59 -15.02 -2.28 4.79
CA ARG A 59 -14.31 -2.64 3.57
C ARG A 59 -14.16 -4.15 3.38
N LYS A 60 -13.97 -4.89 4.48
CA LYS A 60 -13.96 -6.37 4.44
C LYS A 60 -15.32 -6.93 4.02
N GLN A 61 -16.42 -6.41 4.58
CA GLN A 61 -17.78 -6.81 4.21
C GLN A 61 -18.11 -6.53 2.74
N GLU A 62 -17.70 -5.36 2.23
CA GLU A 62 -17.88 -5.00 0.82
C GLU A 62 -17.12 -5.95 -0.11
N LEU A 63 -15.88 -6.31 0.23
CA LEU A 63 -15.08 -7.26 -0.56
C LEU A 63 -15.69 -8.67 -0.55
N GLU A 64 -16.20 -9.13 0.60
CA GLU A 64 -16.89 -10.43 0.69
C GLU A 64 -18.18 -10.45 -0.14
N GLN A 65 -18.92 -9.34 -0.18
CA GLN A 65 -20.13 -9.22 -1.02
C GLN A 65 -19.80 -9.19 -2.51
N GLN A 66 -18.75 -8.48 -2.92
CA GLN A 66 -18.29 -8.46 -4.31
C GLN A 66 -17.89 -9.86 -4.79
N GLN A 67 -17.12 -10.60 -3.99
CA GLN A 67 -16.73 -11.97 -4.33
C GLN A 67 -17.93 -12.91 -4.45
N LYS A 68 -18.96 -12.76 -3.60
CA LYS A 68 -20.19 -13.55 -3.70
C LYS A 68 -20.97 -13.25 -4.98
N GLN A 69 -21.11 -11.98 -5.35
CA GLN A 69 -21.79 -11.60 -6.59
C GLN A 69 -21.05 -12.09 -7.84
N GLU A 70 -19.72 -12.07 -7.82
CA GLU A 70 -18.88 -12.59 -8.91
C GLU A 70 -19.04 -14.12 -9.06
N GLN A 71 -19.04 -14.85 -7.95
CA GLN A 71 -19.31 -16.30 -7.95
C GLN A 71 -20.74 -16.66 -8.37
N GLU A 72 -21.75 -15.83 -8.06
CA GLU A 72 -23.13 -16.05 -8.51
C GLU A 72 -23.30 -15.77 -10.00
N LYS A 73 -22.60 -14.78 -10.55
CA LYS A 73 -22.55 -14.54 -12.00
C LYS A 73 -21.91 -15.71 -12.75
N ASP A 74 -20.76 -16.19 -12.30
CA ASP A 74 -20.07 -17.33 -12.93
C ASP A 74 -20.89 -18.63 -12.89
N LYS A 75 -21.80 -18.77 -11.90
CA LYS A 75 -22.74 -19.90 -11.81
C LYS A 75 -23.99 -19.77 -12.67
N MET A 76 -24.35 -18.55 -13.09
CA MET A 76 -25.47 -18.31 -14.00
C MET A 76 -25.05 -18.29 -15.47
N GLU A 77 -23.75 -18.09 -15.75
CA GLU A 77 -23.19 -18.05 -17.11
C GLU A 77 -22.67 -19.41 -17.60
N ASN A 78 -22.69 -20.45 -16.75
CA ASN A 78 -22.36 -21.84 -17.08
C ASN A 78 -23.60 -22.76 -17.11
#